data_AF-A0A923YQ55-F1
#
_entry.id   AF-A0A923YQ55-F1
#
_cell.length_a   1.000
_cell.length_b   1.000
_cell.length_c   1.000
_cell.angle_alpha   90.00
_cell.angle_beta   90.00
_cell.angle_gamma   90.00
#
_symmetry.space_group_name_H-M   'P 1'
#
loop_
_entity.id
_entity.type
_entity.pdbx_description
1 polymer ?
#
loop_
_entity_poly.entity_id
_entity_poly.type
_entity_poly.pdbx_seq_one_letter_code
_entity_poly.pdbx_strand_id
1 'polypeptide(L)'
;HLDPATGEWHAICYDATVADAVRHVVVDTAGKVRRDEAIAVKHGPSIHDCMITEHYVIVLDLPVTFSMKQMLAGFAFPYAWNPDHQARVGLLPRDGRGDEVIWCDVAPCYVFHPANAFENPDGTVTFDAAVHDSMFANSTQGPDSTRVPFERWTIDPGSRKVARRVIDDHNQEFPRPDERFIGKPYRYAFTLALPEGGDPAFVSDTQLFRHDLIEGTRQVHDFGTGKVPGEFVFVPRTADAPEGDGWLMGYVIDRSTDTTDFVILNAMDFEGAPQAVVHLPHRIPPGFHGNWLPQI
;
A
#
# COMPACT_ATOMS: atom_id res chain seq x y z
N HIS A 1 9.12 -0.94 -4.35
CA HIS A 1 9.48 0.37 -3.76
C HIS A 1 10.86 0.85 -4.21
N LEU A 2 10.99 2.15 -4.48
CA LEU A 2 12.27 2.85 -4.58
C LEU A 2 12.81 3.13 -3.18
N ASP A 3 14.04 2.75 -2.90
CA ASP A 3 14.74 3.13 -1.67
C ASP A 3 15.32 4.55 -1.81
N PRO A 4 14.85 5.53 -1.02
CA PRO A 4 15.35 6.89 -1.11
C PRO A 4 16.81 7.05 -0.66
N ALA A 5 17.39 6.07 0.06
CA ALA A 5 18.78 6.12 0.50
C ALA A 5 19.78 5.65 -0.56
N THR A 6 19.41 4.65 -1.36
CA THR A 6 20.30 3.99 -2.32
C THR A 6 19.94 4.26 -3.78
N GLY A 7 18.68 4.63 -4.05
CA GLY A 7 18.13 4.75 -5.39
C GLY A 7 17.79 3.39 -6.03
N GLU A 8 17.89 2.29 -5.28
CA GLU A 8 17.57 0.94 -5.77
C GLU A 8 16.06 0.67 -5.70
N TRP A 9 15.56 -0.13 -6.64
CA TRP A 9 14.18 -0.59 -6.65
C TRP A 9 14.10 -2.00 -6.11
N HIS A 10 13.25 -2.21 -5.11
CA HIS A 10 12.94 -3.50 -4.50
C HIS A 10 11.54 -3.95 -4.93
N ALA A 11 11.42 -5.22 -5.30
CA ALA A 11 10.15 -5.86 -5.63
C ALA A 11 10.05 -7.27 -5.06
N ILE A 12 8.83 -7.69 -4.73
CA ILE A 12 8.48 -9.09 -4.55
C ILE A 12 7.71 -9.55 -5.79
N CYS A 13 8.17 -10.63 -6.40
CA CYS A 13 7.57 -11.21 -7.59
C CYS A 13 7.06 -12.61 -7.27
N TYR A 14 5.86 -12.94 -7.73
CA TYR A 14 5.29 -14.28 -7.62
C TYR A 14 4.81 -14.75 -9.00
N ASP A 15 4.72 -16.07 -9.16
CA ASP A 15 4.24 -16.70 -10.39
C ASP A 15 3.19 -17.76 -9.99
N ALA A 16 2.01 -17.69 -10.60
CA ALA A 16 0.93 -18.64 -10.35
C ALA A 16 1.33 -20.10 -10.63
N THR A 17 2.33 -20.32 -11.48
CA THR A 17 2.87 -21.64 -11.82
C THR A 17 3.93 -22.15 -10.85
N VAL A 18 4.42 -21.29 -9.95
CA VAL A 18 5.44 -21.62 -8.93
C VAL A 18 4.86 -21.40 -7.54
N ALA A 19 4.22 -22.43 -6.99
CA ALA A 19 3.44 -22.34 -5.75
C ALA A 19 4.28 -22.41 -4.45
N ASP A 20 5.58 -22.69 -4.55
CA ASP A 20 6.48 -22.89 -3.41
C ASP A 20 7.56 -21.82 -3.27
N ALA A 21 7.59 -20.81 -4.15
CA ALA A 21 8.53 -19.71 -4.07
C ALA A 21 7.94 -18.38 -4.55
N VAL A 22 8.32 -17.31 -3.86
CA VAL A 22 8.30 -15.93 -4.39
C VAL A 22 9.73 -15.42 -4.53
N ARG A 23 9.95 -14.30 -5.19
CA ARG A 23 11.30 -13.77 -5.46
C ARG A 23 11.45 -12.34 -4.99
N HIS A 24 12.53 -12.04 -4.26
CA HIS A 24 12.96 -10.67 -4.01
C HIS A 24 13.94 -10.24 -5.10
N VAL A 25 13.50 -9.26 -5.89
CA VAL A 25 14.27 -8.68 -6.99
C VAL A 25 14.74 -7.29 -6.62
N VAL A 26 16.01 -6.98 -6.90
CA VAL A 26 16.59 -5.64 -6.78
C VAL A 26 17.07 -5.15 -8.13
N VAL A 27 16.60 -3.98 -8.53
CA VAL A 27 17.07 -3.26 -9.72
C VAL A 27 17.91 -2.06 -9.26
N ASP A 28 19.14 -1.98 -9.76
CA ASP A 28 20.07 -0.89 -9.44
C ASP A 28 19.72 0.43 -10.15
N THR A 29 20.47 1.49 -9.85
CA THR A 29 20.29 2.82 -10.44
C THR A 29 20.61 2.89 -11.94
N ALA A 30 21.24 1.86 -12.52
CA ALA A 30 21.47 1.71 -13.95
C ALA A 30 20.35 0.91 -14.65
N GLY A 31 19.31 0.52 -13.92
CA GLY A 31 18.20 -0.28 -14.45
C GLY A 31 18.55 -1.75 -14.68
N LYS A 32 19.56 -2.29 -13.99
CA LYS A 32 19.95 -3.71 -14.08
C LYS A 32 19.49 -4.48 -12.85
N VAL A 33 19.03 -5.71 -13.06
CA VAL A 33 18.76 -6.64 -11.97
C VAL A 33 20.09 -7.02 -11.32
N ARG A 34 20.33 -6.49 -10.11
CA ARG A 34 21.52 -6.79 -9.31
C ARG A 34 21.34 -8.07 -8.50
N ARG A 35 20.10 -8.34 -8.10
CA ARG A 35 19.77 -9.43 -7.18
C ARG A 35 18.42 -10.04 -7.52
N ASP A 36 18.34 -11.36 -7.41
CA ASP A 36 17.12 -12.12 -7.62
C ASP A 36 17.15 -13.40 -6.75
N GLU A 37 16.47 -13.36 -5.60
CA GLU A 37 16.50 -14.43 -4.58
C GLU A 37 15.14 -15.08 -4.39
N ALA A 38 15.13 -16.41 -4.39
CA ALA A 38 13.95 -17.18 -4.07
C ALA A 38 13.69 -17.23 -2.56
N ILE A 39 12.43 -17.07 -2.17
CA ILE A 39 11.93 -17.14 -0.80
C ILE A 39 10.89 -18.25 -0.74
N ALA A 40 11.10 -19.24 0.13
CA ALA A 40 10.22 -20.38 0.25
C ALA A 40 8.87 -20.01 0.88
N VAL A 41 7.79 -20.33 0.17
CA VAL A 41 6.40 -20.13 0.60
C VAL A 41 5.59 -21.41 0.37
N LYS A 42 4.28 -21.38 0.66
CA LYS A 42 3.36 -22.48 0.37
C LYS A 42 2.11 -21.98 -0.32
N HIS A 43 1.48 -22.85 -1.09
CA HIS A 43 0.19 -22.62 -1.74
C HIS A 43 0.16 -21.50 -2.81
N GLY A 44 1.29 -20.88 -3.14
CA GLY A 44 1.37 -19.79 -4.13
C GLY A 44 0.60 -18.54 -3.67
N PRO A 45 1.12 -17.79 -2.69
CA PRO A 45 0.47 -16.56 -2.21
C PRO A 45 0.45 -15.48 -3.29
N SER A 46 -0.65 -14.72 -3.35
CA SER A 46 -0.74 -13.46 -4.09
C SER A 46 -0.19 -12.34 -3.22
N ILE A 47 1.01 -11.86 -3.54
CA ILE A 47 1.67 -10.77 -2.83
C ILE A 47 1.56 -9.52 -3.70
N HIS A 48 0.62 -8.64 -3.38
CA HIS A 48 0.33 -7.45 -4.18
C HIS A 48 1.45 -6.40 -4.10
N ASP A 49 1.93 -6.15 -2.89
CA ASP A 49 3.01 -5.21 -2.64
C ASP A 49 3.99 -5.77 -1.60
N CYS A 50 5.12 -5.09 -1.46
CA CYS A 50 6.13 -5.36 -0.45
C CYS A 50 6.36 -4.10 0.38
N MET A 51 7.24 -4.13 1.37
CA MET A 51 7.72 -2.89 1.99
C MET A 51 9.19 -3.06 2.34
N ILE A 52 9.92 -1.97 2.57
CA ILE A 52 11.33 -2.02 2.97
C ILE A 52 11.52 -1.21 4.26
N THR A 53 12.46 -1.62 5.09
CA THR A 53 13.06 -0.87 6.21
C THR A 53 14.54 -0.67 5.93
N GLU A 54 15.31 -0.02 6.81
CA GLU A 54 16.77 0.13 6.64
C GLU A 54 17.50 -1.20 6.33
N HIS A 55 17.15 -2.30 7.03
CA HIS A 55 17.83 -3.58 6.91
C HIS A 55 16.98 -4.72 6.34
N TYR A 56 15.65 -4.58 6.28
CA TYR A 56 14.76 -5.65 5.84
C TYR A 56 13.96 -5.31 4.58
N VAL A 57 13.64 -6.36 3.82
CA VAL A 57 12.48 -6.41 2.92
C VAL A 57 11.37 -7.16 3.65
N ILE A 58 10.19 -6.57 3.67
CA ILE A 58 8.98 -7.12 4.27
C ILE A 58 8.21 -7.90 3.21
N VAL A 59 7.93 -9.17 3.50
CA VAL A 59 7.20 -10.09 2.63
C VAL A 59 5.87 -10.46 3.28
N LEU A 60 4.77 -10.23 2.56
CA LEU A 60 3.41 -10.45 3.04
C LEU A 60 2.89 -11.82 2.55
N ASP A 61 3.19 -12.89 3.28
CA ASP A 61 2.70 -14.25 2.97
C ASP A 61 1.32 -14.43 3.63
N LEU A 62 0.29 -14.00 2.91
CA LEU A 62 -1.08 -13.84 3.40
C LEU A 62 -2.07 -14.83 2.73
N PRO A 63 -3.27 -15.06 3.30
CA PRO A 63 -4.16 -16.16 2.93
C PRO A 63 -4.88 -16.04 1.57
N VAL A 64 -4.49 -15.14 0.67
CA VAL A 64 -4.95 -15.19 -0.73
C VAL A 64 -3.94 -16.00 -1.52
N THR A 65 -4.33 -17.20 -1.94
CA THR A 65 -3.41 -18.15 -2.57
C THR A 65 -3.99 -18.72 -3.86
N PHE A 66 -3.13 -19.31 -4.68
CA PHE A 66 -3.54 -19.91 -5.94
C PHE A 66 -4.60 -20.99 -5.72
N SER A 67 -5.65 -20.96 -6.54
CA SER A 67 -6.79 -21.86 -6.46
C SER A 67 -6.96 -22.64 -7.76
N MET A 68 -6.58 -23.93 -7.72
CA MET A 68 -6.82 -24.89 -8.81
C MET A 68 -8.31 -24.93 -9.21
N LYS A 69 -9.22 -24.77 -8.25
CA LYS A 69 -10.67 -24.70 -8.50
C LYS A 69 -11.03 -23.49 -9.38
N GLN A 70 -10.51 -22.30 -9.04
CA GLN A 70 -10.77 -21.08 -9.83
C GLN A 70 -10.14 -21.18 -11.23
N MET A 71 -8.93 -21.74 -11.32
CA MET A 71 -8.27 -21.97 -12.62
C MET A 71 -9.09 -22.91 -13.51
N LEU A 72 -9.53 -24.07 -12.99
CA LEU A 72 -10.35 -25.03 -13.75
C LEU A 72 -11.72 -24.45 -14.14
N ALA A 73 -12.24 -23.52 -13.35
CA ALA A 73 -13.46 -22.77 -13.68
C ALA A 73 -13.25 -21.67 -14.74
N GLY A 74 -12.01 -21.42 -15.17
CA GLY A 74 -11.68 -20.49 -16.25
C GLY A 74 -11.57 -19.02 -15.82
N PHE A 75 -11.43 -18.72 -14.53
CA PHE A 75 -11.22 -17.34 -14.08
C PHE A 75 -9.82 -16.84 -14.43
N ALA A 76 -9.73 -15.62 -14.95
CA ALA A 76 -8.46 -15.00 -15.36
C ALA A 76 -7.53 -14.70 -14.17
N PHE A 77 -8.09 -14.48 -12.99
CA PHE A 77 -7.37 -14.32 -11.73
C PHE A 77 -7.69 -15.52 -10.81
N PRO A 78 -6.92 -16.62 -10.88
CA PRO A 78 -7.25 -17.88 -10.21
C PRO A 78 -6.79 -17.91 -8.74
N TYR A 79 -7.08 -16.87 -7.97
CA TYR A 79 -6.75 -16.78 -6.55
C TYR A 79 -8.00 -16.73 -5.70
N ALA A 80 -7.91 -17.23 -4.48
CA ALA A 80 -9.01 -17.22 -3.52
C ALA A 80 -8.47 -17.17 -2.08
N TRP A 81 -9.33 -16.76 -1.16
CA TRP A 81 -9.06 -16.92 0.26
C TRP A 81 -8.87 -18.39 0.63
N ASN A 82 -7.79 -18.70 1.33
CA ASN A 82 -7.39 -20.03 1.76
C ASN A 82 -7.26 -20.07 3.30
N PRO A 83 -8.28 -20.57 4.01
CA PRO A 83 -8.26 -20.62 5.48
C PRO A 83 -7.20 -21.57 6.05
N ASP A 84 -6.64 -22.48 5.24
CA ASP A 84 -5.60 -23.42 5.66
C ASP A 84 -4.18 -22.85 5.48
N HIS A 85 -4.03 -21.64 4.93
CA HIS A 85 -2.75 -20.97 4.78
C HIS A 85 -2.46 -20.07 6.01
N GLN A 86 -1.35 -20.33 6.69
CA GLN A 86 -0.91 -19.55 7.85
C GLN A 86 -0.44 -18.16 7.42
N ALA A 87 -1.18 -17.12 7.80
CA ALA A 87 -0.76 -15.74 7.58
C ALA A 87 0.51 -15.42 8.40
N ARG A 88 1.51 -14.84 7.74
CA ARG A 88 2.78 -14.45 8.35
C ARG A 88 3.44 -13.30 7.59
N VAL A 89 4.25 -12.52 8.31
CA VAL A 89 5.06 -11.46 7.75
C VAL A 89 6.53 -11.88 7.83
N GLY A 90 7.22 -11.84 6.70
CA GLY A 90 8.64 -12.18 6.61
C GLY A 90 9.51 -10.93 6.69
N LEU A 91 10.52 -10.95 7.55
CA LEU A 91 11.61 -9.98 7.55
C LEU A 91 12.83 -10.64 6.89
N LEU A 92 13.06 -10.34 5.62
CA LEU A 92 14.24 -10.80 4.87
C LEU A 92 15.35 -9.74 4.99
N PRO A 93 16.54 -10.03 5.53
CA PRO A 93 17.66 -9.10 5.43
C PRO A 93 17.89 -8.72 3.96
N ARG A 94 18.02 -7.43 3.64
CA ARG A 94 18.01 -6.91 2.24
C ARG A 94 18.95 -7.64 1.29
N ASP A 95 20.11 -8.06 1.77
CA ASP A 95 21.11 -8.83 1.02
C ASP A 95 21.28 -10.28 1.51
N GLY A 96 20.47 -10.73 2.47
CA GLY A 96 20.49 -12.10 3.00
C GLY A 96 19.84 -13.10 2.06
N ARG A 97 19.96 -14.39 2.33
CA ARG A 97 19.33 -15.45 1.54
C ARG A 97 17.87 -15.69 1.94
N GLY A 98 17.09 -16.33 1.08
CA GLY A 98 15.69 -16.65 1.34
C GLY A 98 15.46 -17.61 2.51
N ASP A 99 16.47 -18.36 2.94
CA ASP A 99 16.42 -19.19 4.16
C ASP A 99 16.70 -18.41 5.45
N GLU A 100 17.12 -17.14 5.34
CA GLU A 100 17.36 -16.23 6.47
C GLU A 100 16.13 -15.41 6.87
N VAL A 101 15.00 -15.58 6.17
CA VAL A 101 13.76 -14.87 6.48
C VAL A 101 13.28 -15.19 7.90
N ILE A 102 13.07 -14.13 8.69
CA ILE A 102 12.43 -14.23 9.99
C ILE A 102 10.91 -14.13 9.77
N TRP A 103 10.22 -15.26 9.84
CA TRP A 103 8.75 -15.30 9.74
C TRP A 103 8.09 -15.03 11.09
N CYS A 104 7.20 -14.04 11.12
CA CYS A 104 6.39 -13.67 12.27
C CYS A 104 4.91 -13.96 11.99
N ASP A 105 4.24 -14.72 12.85
CA ASP A 105 2.82 -15.04 12.66
C ASP A 105 1.94 -13.81 12.89
N VAL A 106 0.94 -13.62 12.04
CA VAL A 106 -0.07 -12.57 12.15
C VAL A 106 -1.48 -13.18 12.09
N ALA A 107 -2.45 -12.54 12.74
CA ALA A 107 -3.85 -12.94 12.57
C ALA A 107 -4.28 -12.77 11.09
N PRO A 108 -5.03 -13.73 10.51
CA PRO A 108 -5.44 -13.68 9.10
C PRO A 108 -6.05 -12.33 8.71
N CYS A 109 -5.57 -11.80 7.59
CA CYS A 109 -6.01 -10.56 6.93
C CYS A 109 -5.41 -10.54 5.51
N TYR A 110 -5.75 -9.50 4.74
CA TYR A 110 -5.08 -9.21 3.48
C TYR A 110 -4.63 -7.75 3.44
N VAL A 111 -3.49 -7.50 2.82
CA VAL A 111 -2.96 -6.15 2.60
C VAL A 111 -2.65 -6.04 1.12
N PHE A 112 -3.33 -5.12 0.43
CA PHE A 112 -2.85 -4.68 -0.88
C PHE A 112 -1.73 -3.67 -0.66
N HIS A 113 -2.00 -2.55 0.01
CA HIS A 113 -1.05 -1.44 0.07
C HIS A 113 -0.54 -1.16 1.49
N PRO A 114 0.77 -1.29 1.72
CA PRO A 114 1.44 -0.67 2.87
C PRO A 114 1.60 0.84 2.67
N ALA A 115 1.56 1.59 3.76
CA ALA A 115 1.96 3.00 3.78
C ALA A 115 3.48 3.13 3.88
N ASN A 116 4.07 2.54 4.92
CA ASN A 116 5.51 2.58 5.18
C ASN A 116 5.88 1.54 6.25
N ALA A 117 7.18 1.28 6.41
CA ALA A 117 7.72 0.51 7.52
C ALA A 117 9.08 1.02 7.97
N PHE A 118 9.45 0.78 9.22
CA PHE A 118 10.75 1.14 9.77
C PHE A 118 11.12 0.32 11.01
N GLU A 119 12.40 0.23 11.30
CA GLU A 119 12.94 -0.45 12.48
C GLU A 119 12.96 0.47 13.70
N ASN A 120 12.55 -0.07 14.85
CA ASN A 120 12.54 0.62 16.13
C ASN A 120 13.85 0.34 16.92
N PRO A 121 14.25 1.23 17.84
CA PRO A 121 15.46 1.03 18.66
C PRO A 121 15.45 -0.23 19.55
N ASP A 122 14.26 -0.79 19.83
CA ASP A 122 14.11 -2.02 20.60
C ASP A 122 14.23 -3.30 19.75
N GLY A 123 14.47 -3.17 18.45
CA GLY A 123 14.62 -4.27 17.50
C GLY A 123 13.31 -4.76 16.89
N THR A 124 12.15 -4.17 17.25
CA THR A 124 10.89 -4.44 16.56
C THR A 124 10.80 -3.65 15.25
N VAL A 125 9.87 -4.02 14.37
CA VAL A 125 9.57 -3.30 13.12
C VAL A 125 8.16 -2.74 13.18
N THR A 126 8.01 -1.45 12.90
CA THR A 126 6.72 -0.80 12.66
C THR A 126 6.35 -0.98 11.19
N PHE A 127 5.12 -1.39 10.91
CA PHE A 127 4.55 -1.51 9.55
C PHE A 127 3.14 -0.94 9.54
N ASP A 128 2.87 0.07 8.74
CA ASP A 128 1.55 0.70 8.63
C ASP A 128 0.92 0.35 7.28
N ALA A 129 -0.38 0.01 7.25
CA ALA A 129 -1.06 -0.42 6.04
C ALA A 129 -2.58 -0.26 6.10
N ALA A 130 -3.22 -0.22 4.93
CA ALA A 130 -4.65 -0.47 4.78
C ALA A 130 -4.91 -1.99 4.86
N VAL A 131 -5.71 -2.43 5.82
CA VAL A 131 -5.85 -3.86 6.14
C VAL A 131 -7.26 -4.35 5.88
N HIS A 132 -7.41 -5.32 4.99
CA HIS A 132 -8.66 -6.00 4.71
C HIS A 132 -8.83 -7.19 5.64
N ASP A 133 -10.01 -7.34 6.25
CA ASP A 133 -10.30 -8.50 7.10
C ASP A 133 -10.25 -9.83 6.32
N SER A 134 -10.67 -9.80 5.05
CA SER A 134 -10.52 -10.91 4.10
C SER A 134 -10.51 -10.40 2.66
N MET A 135 -10.11 -11.23 1.70
CA MET A 135 -10.12 -10.87 0.29
C MET A 135 -10.30 -12.09 -0.63
N PHE A 136 -11.09 -11.95 -1.69
CA PHE A 136 -11.49 -13.02 -2.61
C PHE A 136 -12.09 -14.24 -1.89
N ALA A 137 -12.82 -13.98 -0.81
CA ALA A 137 -13.45 -15.01 0.00
C ALA A 137 -14.84 -15.38 -0.57
N ASN A 138 -15.57 -14.37 -1.03
CA ASN A 138 -16.94 -14.49 -1.53
C ASN A 138 -17.10 -14.03 -3.00
N SER A 139 -16.06 -13.41 -3.57
CA SER A 139 -16.04 -12.91 -4.96
C SER A 139 -14.81 -13.35 -5.73
N THR A 140 -14.94 -13.49 -7.05
CA THR A 140 -13.84 -13.77 -7.99
C THR A 140 -13.33 -12.54 -8.73
N GLN A 141 -13.97 -11.37 -8.56
CA GLN A 141 -13.51 -10.11 -9.13
C GLN A 141 -12.81 -9.23 -8.11
N GLY A 142 -13.23 -9.27 -6.83
CA GLY A 142 -12.70 -8.42 -5.75
C GLY A 142 -12.67 -6.91 -6.06
N PRO A 143 -12.25 -6.08 -5.10
CA PRO A 143 -12.17 -6.39 -3.68
C PRO A 143 -13.56 -6.68 -3.07
N ASP A 144 -13.64 -7.59 -2.09
CA ASP A 144 -14.89 -7.98 -1.41
C ASP A 144 -14.85 -7.83 0.12
N SER A 145 -13.81 -7.17 0.65
CA SER A 145 -13.77 -6.77 2.06
C SER A 145 -14.76 -5.65 2.33
N THR A 146 -15.51 -5.75 3.42
CA THR A 146 -16.43 -4.69 3.89
C THR A 146 -15.77 -3.74 4.87
N ARG A 147 -14.59 -4.09 5.37
CA ARG A 147 -13.84 -3.33 6.38
C ARG A 147 -12.37 -3.24 6.00
N VAL A 148 -11.86 -2.00 5.98
CA VAL A 148 -10.49 -1.67 5.57
C VAL A 148 -9.92 -0.56 6.46
N PRO A 149 -9.69 -0.81 7.76
CA PRO A 149 -9.05 0.16 8.64
C PRO A 149 -7.61 0.45 8.20
N PHE A 150 -7.11 1.60 8.64
CA PHE A 150 -5.69 1.88 8.64
C PHE A 150 -5.07 1.38 9.94
N GLU A 151 -4.13 0.43 9.86
CA GLU A 151 -3.53 -0.23 11.01
C GLU A 151 -2.02 0.02 11.12
N ARG A 152 -1.52 0.00 12.35
CA ARG A 152 -0.11 -0.15 12.70
C ARG A 152 0.15 -1.54 13.23
N TRP A 153 1.13 -2.21 12.64
CA TRP A 153 1.64 -3.50 13.08
C TRP A 153 2.99 -3.30 13.76
N THR A 154 3.17 -3.95 14.91
CA THR A 154 4.46 -4.13 15.58
C THR A 154 4.89 -5.56 15.35
N ILE A 155 5.87 -5.74 14.47
CA ILE A 155 6.45 -7.03 14.12
C ILE A 155 7.65 -7.26 15.03
N ASP A 156 7.59 -8.28 15.87
CA ASP A 156 8.66 -8.62 16.80
C ASP A 156 9.42 -9.86 16.28
N PRO A 157 10.66 -9.72 15.78
CA PRO A 157 11.45 -10.84 15.31
C PRO A 157 11.90 -11.81 16.43
N GLY A 158 11.96 -11.34 17.67
CA GLY A 158 12.34 -12.14 18.84
C GLY A 158 11.23 -13.11 19.26
N SER A 159 10.00 -12.62 19.39
CA SER A 159 8.84 -13.48 19.70
C SER A 159 8.21 -14.13 18.46
N ARG A 160 8.55 -13.67 17.26
CA ARG A 160 7.99 -14.09 15.97
C ARG A 160 6.48 -13.90 15.90
N LYS A 161 6.00 -12.78 16.42
CA LYS A 161 4.58 -12.41 16.43
C LYS A 161 4.39 -10.99 15.93
N VAL A 162 3.20 -10.74 15.41
CA VAL A 162 2.75 -9.40 14.99
C VAL A 162 1.61 -8.95 15.89
N ALA A 163 1.80 -7.81 16.57
CA ALA A 163 0.72 -7.11 17.26
C ALA A 163 0.10 -6.10 16.30
N ARG A 164 -1.24 -6.09 16.18
CA ARG A 164 -2.00 -5.19 15.30
C ARG A 164 -2.73 -4.13 16.12
N ARG A 165 -2.72 -2.88 15.68
CA ARG A 165 -3.46 -1.77 16.28
C ARG A 165 -4.13 -0.95 15.18
N VAL A 166 -5.44 -0.73 15.31
CA VAL A 166 -6.17 0.20 14.44
C VAL A 166 -5.74 1.64 14.79
N ILE A 167 -5.29 2.38 13.77
CA ILE A 167 -4.98 3.81 13.86
C ILE A 167 -6.26 4.60 13.57
N ASP A 168 -6.97 4.21 12.51
CA ASP A 168 -8.26 4.76 12.12
C ASP A 168 -9.15 3.64 11.56
N ASP A 169 -10.38 3.56 12.07
CA ASP A 169 -11.33 2.50 11.76
C ASP A 169 -12.18 2.79 10.51
N HIS A 170 -12.08 4.01 9.94
CA HIS A 170 -12.77 4.34 8.70
C HIS A 170 -12.17 3.55 7.53
N ASN A 171 -13.03 3.07 6.63
CA ASN A 171 -12.59 2.35 5.44
C ASN A 171 -11.76 3.28 4.55
N GLN A 172 -10.53 2.86 4.26
CA GLN A 172 -9.59 3.67 3.50
C GLN A 172 -8.54 2.80 2.79
N GLU A 173 -7.97 3.34 1.72
CA GLU A 173 -6.96 2.68 0.89
C GLU A 173 -6.02 3.72 0.26
N PHE A 174 -5.16 3.27 -0.65
CA PHE A 174 -4.13 4.03 -1.35
C PHE A 174 -3.30 4.89 -0.41
N PRO A 175 -2.70 4.29 0.65
CA PRO A 175 -1.83 5.02 1.55
C PRO A 175 -0.59 5.52 0.81
N ARG A 176 -0.27 6.79 1.01
CA ARG A 176 0.88 7.47 0.42
C ARG A 176 1.59 8.29 1.50
N PRO A 177 2.87 8.02 1.81
CA PRO A 177 3.67 8.87 2.67
C PRO A 177 4.41 9.94 1.85
N ASP A 178 5.22 10.75 2.52
CA ASP A 178 6.37 11.41 1.89
C ASP A 178 7.44 10.36 1.54
N GLU A 179 7.60 10.04 0.26
CA GLU A 179 8.44 8.93 -0.19
C GLU A 179 9.93 9.07 0.18
N ARG A 180 10.40 10.28 0.54
CA ARG A 180 11.77 10.49 1.08
C ARG A 180 12.00 9.75 2.40
N PHE A 181 10.92 9.39 3.08
CA PHE A 181 10.87 8.70 4.36
C PHE A 181 10.49 7.21 4.24
N ILE A 182 10.38 6.67 3.02
CA ILE A 182 10.25 5.21 2.83
C ILE A 182 11.38 4.49 3.57
N GLY A 183 11.01 3.50 4.39
CA GLY A 183 11.94 2.70 5.18
C GLY A 183 12.43 3.35 6.48
N LYS A 184 11.94 4.56 6.81
CA LYS A 184 12.40 5.38 7.94
C LYS A 184 11.23 5.78 8.85
N PRO A 185 11.48 6.14 10.13
CA PRO A 185 10.47 6.78 10.97
C PRO A 185 9.86 7.98 10.26
N TYR A 186 8.53 8.07 10.30
CA TYR A 186 7.74 9.06 9.57
C TYR A 186 6.50 9.44 10.39
N ARG A 187 5.95 10.62 10.11
CA ARG A 187 4.83 11.24 10.82
C ARG A 187 3.54 11.27 10.01
N TYR A 188 3.60 11.46 8.69
CA TYR A 188 2.41 11.72 7.89
C TYR A 188 2.10 10.61 6.88
N ALA A 189 0.85 10.16 6.89
CA ALA A 189 0.28 9.27 5.87
C ALA A 189 -0.97 9.92 5.27
N PHE A 190 -1.11 9.84 3.95
CA PHE A 190 -2.28 10.30 3.22
C PHE A 190 -3.03 9.09 2.67
N THR A 191 -4.34 9.04 2.81
CA THR A 191 -5.16 7.90 2.37
C THR A 191 -6.44 8.40 1.72
N LEU A 192 -7.05 7.51 0.93
CA LEU A 192 -8.29 7.73 0.23
C LEU A 192 -9.42 7.04 0.98
N ALA A 193 -10.49 7.76 1.30
CA ALA A 193 -11.67 7.15 1.90
C ALA A 193 -12.32 6.16 0.92
N LEU A 194 -12.80 5.04 1.44
CA LEU A 194 -13.59 4.07 0.69
C LEU A 194 -15.07 4.17 1.06
N PRO A 195 -16.00 3.91 0.13
CA PRO A 195 -17.42 3.94 0.41
C PRO A 195 -17.82 2.92 1.49
N GLU A 196 -18.72 3.30 2.39
CA GLU A 196 -19.34 2.35 3.31
C GLU A 196 -20.14 1.29 2.54
N GLY A 197 -19.98 0.02 2.92
CA GLY A 197 -20.70 -1.10 2.29
C GLY A 197 -20.13 -1.62 0.97
N GLY A 198 -19.10 -0.96 0.42
CA GLY A 198 -18.41 -1.35 -0.82
C GLY A 198 -19.24 -1.04 -2.07
N ASP A 199 -18.77 -0.11 -2.90
CA ASP A 199 -19.36 0.13 -4.23
C ASP A 199 -18.43 -0.47 -5.31
N PRO A 200 -18.81 -1.57 -5.98
CA PRO A 200 -17.99 -2.19 -7.02
C PRO A 200 -17.68 -1.26 -8.20
N ALA A 201 -18.48 -0.20 -8.40
CA ALA A 201 -18.28 0.76 -9.47
C ALA A 201 -17.30 1.89 -9.09
N PHE A 202 -17.03 2.10 -7.81
CA PHE A 202 -16.22 3.21 -7.31
C PHE A 202 -15.28 2.79 -6.19
N VAL A 203 -13.99 2.98 -6.44
CA VAL A 203 -12.91 2.59 -5.52
C VAL A 203 -12.65 3.66 -4.45
N SER A 204 -13.52 4.66 -4.30
CA SER A 204 -13.34 5.75 -3.34
C SER A 204 -14.62 6.52 -3.03
N ASP A 205 -14.67 7.10 -1.83
CA ASP A 205 -15.61 8.12 -1.42
C ASP A 205 -15.06 9.53 -1.71
N THR A 206 -15.79 10.59 -1.37
CA THR A 206 -15.44 11.97 -1.73
C THR A 206 -14.28 12.57 -0.95
N GLN A 207 -13.59 11.78 -0.11
CA GLN A 207 -12.70 12.28 0.94
C GLN A 207 -11.27 11.74 0.83
N LEU A 208 -10.30 12.60 1.13
CA LEU A 208 -8.93 12.21 1.49
C LEU A 208 -8.72 12.42 2.98
N PHE A 209 -7.90 11.57 3.57
CA PHE A 209 -7.45 11.72 4.95
C PHE A 209 -5.96 12.00 5.01
N ARG A 210 -5.58 12.89 5.93
CA ARG A 210 -4.20 13.10 6.36
C ARG A 210 -4.10 12.67 7.81
N HIS A 211 -3.27 11.67 8.07
CA HIS A 211 -2.97 11.16 9.41
C HIS A 211 -1.69 11.80 9.93
N ASP A 212 -1.75 12.33 11.15
CA ASP A 212 -0.57 12.63 11.97
C ASP A 212 -0.36 11.48 12.95
N LEU A 213 0.61 10.63 12.66
CA LEU A 213 0.88 9.38 13.36
C LEU A 213 1.55 9.57 14.73
N ILE A 214 2.07 10.76 15.00
CA ILE A 214 2.66 11.13 16.28
C ILE A 214 1.59 11.70 17.21
N GLU A 215 0.80 12.65 16.72
CA GLU A 215 -0.28 13.26 17.49
C GLU A 215 -1.53 12.37 17.59
N GLY A 216 -1.64 11.37 16.71
CA GLY A 216 -2.80 10.47 16.64
C GLY A 216 -4.06 11.18 16.13
N THR A 217 -3.90 12.13 15.21
CA THR A 217 -5.02 12.94 14.68
C THR A 217 -5.21 12.70 13.19
N ARG A 218 -6.41 13.00 12.71
CA ARG A 218 -6.79 12.92 11.30
C ARG A 218 -7.44 14.22 10.85
N GLN A 219 -7.01 14.73 9.71
CA GLN A 219 -7.65 15.80 8.96
C GLN A 219 -8.34 15.24 7.73
N VAL A 220 -9.39 15.92 7.26
CA VAL A 220 -10.21 15.47 6.12
C VAL A 220 -10.31 16.55 5.06
N HIS A 221 -9.99 16.20 3.81
CA HIS A 221 -10.30 17.02 2.65
C HIS A 221 -11.46 16.38 1.91
N ASP A 222 -12.61 17.05 1.88
CA ASP A 222 -13.82 16.57 1.18
C ASP A 222 -14.00 17.36 -0.12
N PHE A 223 -13.98 16.65 -1.26
CA PHE A 223 -14.19 17.26 -2.57
C PHE A 223 -15.66 17.60 -2.84
N GLY A 224 -16.58 17.14 -1.99
CA GLY A 224 -18.00 17.39 -2.08
C GLY A 224 -18.76 16.37 -2.92
N THR A 225 -20.08 16.45 -2.82
CA THR A 225 -20.99 15.47 -3.44
C THR A 225 -20.74 15.32 -4.93
N GLY A 226 -20.56 14.09 -5.39
CA GLY A 226 -20.39 13.79 -6.81
C GLY A 226 -18.94 13.79 -7.29
N LYS A 227 -17.99 14.27 -6.47
CA LYS A 227 -16.56 14.32 -6.77
C LYS A 227 -15.86 13.08 -6.23
N VAL A 228 -15.26 12.28 -7.11
CA VAL A 228 -14.64 10.98 -6.77
C VAL A 228 -13.11 11.09 -6.98
N PRO A 229 -12.32 11.27 -5.91
CA PRO A 229 -10.86 11.28 -5.98
C PRO A 229 -10.26 9.90 -6.31
N GLY A 230 -9.16 9.87 -7.07
CA GLY A 230 -8.27 8.72 -7.17
C GLY A 230 -7.13 8.78 -6.14
N GLU A 231 -6.07 8.00 -6.36
CA GLU A 231 -4.84 8.10 -5.57
C GLU A 231 -4.20 9.50 -5.72
N PHE A 232 -3.79 10.09 -4.59
CA PHE A 232 -3.03 11.35 -4.55
C PHE A 232 -1.57 11.07 -4.22
N VAL A 233 -0.64 11.62 -5.00
CA VAL A 233 0.79 11.51 -4.75
C VAL A 233 1.32 12.74 -4.02
N PHE A 234 2.21 12.53 -3.05
CA PHE A 234 2.91 13.61 -2.37
C PHE A 234 4.12 14.09 -3.17
N VAL A 235 4.31 15.41 -3.24
CA VAL A 235 5.47 16.07 -3.86
C VAL A 235 6.02 17.10 -2.87
N PRO A 236 7.29 17.00 -2.45
CA PRO A 236 7.84 17.92 -1.46
C PRO A 236 8.00 19.34 -2.03
N ARG A 237 7.86 20.36 -1.18
CA ARG A 237 7.97 21.77 -1.59
C ARG A 237 9.33 22.09 -2.20
N THR A 238 10.36 21.56 -1.56
CA THR A 238 11.76 21.59 -1.96
C THR A 238 12.39 20.26 -1.55
N ALA A 239 13.56 19.92 -2.08
CA ALA A 239 14.24 18.67 -1.74
C ALA A 239 14.51 18.53 -0.23
N ASP A 240 14.72 19.65 0.46
CA ASP A 240 15.03 19.78 1.89
C ASP A 240 13.83 20.20 2.76
N ALA A 241 12.63 20.30 2.18
CA ALA A 241 11.43 20.66 2.94
C ALA A 241 11.19 19.64 4.07
N PRO A 242 10.68 20.07 5.24
CA PRO A 242 10.26 19.16 6.30
C PRO A 242 9.31 18.07 5.77
N GLU A 243 9.22 16.94 6.48
CA GLU A 243 8.28 15.87 6.13
C GLU A 243 6.86 16.42 5.98
N GLY A 244 6.20 16.07 4.88
CA GLY A 244 4.82 16.49 4.63
C GLY A 244 4.64 17.96 4.22
N ASP A 245 5.71 18.77 4.17
CA ASP A 245 5.64 20.11 3.59
C ASP A 245 5.80 20.04 2.07
N GLY A 246 4.67 20.20 1.38
CA GLY A 246 4.61 20.08 -0.05
C GLY A 246 3.17 20.09 -0.57
N TRP A 247 2.96 19.32 -1.62
CA TRP A 247 1.70 19.23 -2.32
C TRP A 247 1.23 17.79 -2.40
N LEU A 248 -0.09 17.61 -2.40
CA LEU A 248 -0.72 16.38 -2.86
C LEU A 248 -1.35 16.65 -4.21
N MET A 249 -1.20 15.73 -5.15
CA MET A 249 -1.80 15.87 -6.47
C MET A 249 -2.43 14.58 -6.95
N GLY A 250 -3.61 14.69 -7.55
CA GLY A 250 -4.38 13.55 -8.00
C GLY A 250 -5.56 13.96 -8.88
N TYR A 251 -6.20 12.96 -9.48
CA TYR A 251 -7.38 13.17 -10.30
C TYR A 251 -8.66 13.09 -9.47
N VAL A 252 -9.63 13.94 -9.79
CA VAL A 252 -10.96 13.96 -9.16
C VAL A 252 -12.00 13.94 -10.27
N ILE A 253 -12.78 12.86 -10.34
CA ILE A 253 -13.86 12.71 -11.31
C ILE A 253 -15.08 13.50 -10.82
N ASP A 254 -15.63 14.37 -11.66
CA ASP A 254 -16.93 15.00 -11.43
C ASP A 254 -18.02 14.21 -12.15
N ARG A 255 -18.86 13.54 -11.37
CA ARG A 255 -19.98 12.74 -11.91
C ARG A 255 -21.11 13.59 -12.49
N SER A 256 -21.23 14.86 -12.08
CA SER A 256 -22.30 15.74 -12.58
C SER A 256 -22.05 16.22 -14.00
N THR A 257 -20.78 16.35 -14.38
CA THR A 257 -20.34 16.85 -15.69
C THR A 257 -19.65 15.79 -16.55
N ASP A 258 -19.38 14.60 -16.00
CA ASP A 258 -18.60 13.53 -16.64
C ASP A 258 -17.21 14.00 -17.11
N THR A 259 -16.56 14.79 -16.26
CA THR A 259 -15.22 15.35 -16.49
C THR A 259 -14.27 14.98 -15.35
N THR A 260 -12.99 15.27 -15.52
CA THR A 260 -11.99 15.06 -14.47
C THR A 260 -11.21 16.35 -14.22
N ASP A 261 -10.97 16.65 -12.95
CA ASP A 261 -10.05 17.70 -12.52
C ASP A 261 -8.74 17.06 -12.07
N PHE A 262 -7.59 17.63 -12.46
CA PHE A 262 -6.32 17.36 -11.79
C PHE A 262 -6.13 18.42 -10.70
N VAL A 263 -6.14 17.97 -9.44
CA VAL A 263 -6.22 18.84 -8.26
C VAL A 263 -4.88 18.84 -7.55
N ILE A 264 -4.42 20.03 -7.13
CA ILE A 264 -3.21 20.22 -6.33
C ILE A 264 -3.61 20.84 -5.00
N LEU A 265 -3.39 20.10 -3.91
CA LEU A 265 -3.65 20.51 -2.53
C LEU A 265 -2.35 20.95 -1.84
N ASN A 266 -2.43 21.92 -0.93
CA ASN A 266 -1.34 22.22 -0.01
C ASN A 266 -1.37 21.22 1.14
N ALA A 267 -0.35 20.37 1.29
CA ALA A 267 -0.34 19.36 2.36
C ALA A 267 -0.32 19.98 3.77
N MET A 268 0.16 21.23 3.90
CA MET A 268 0.19 21.97 5.17
C MET A 268 -1.10 22.73 5.49
N ASP A 269 -1.96 22.92 4.49
CA ASP A 269 -3.31 23.49 4.62
C ASP A 269 -4.31 22.49 4.04
N PHE A 270 -4.29 21.27 4.58
CA PHE A 270 -4.91 20.10 3.98
C PHE A 270 -6.43 20.22 3.83
N GLU A 271 -7.10 20.83 4.81
CA GLU A 271 -8.55 21.06 4.80
C GLU A 271 -8.95 22.33 4.01
N GLY A 272 -7.96 23.09 3.56
CA GLY A 272 -8.14 24.32 2.79
C GLY A 272 -8.55 24.06 1.33
N ALA A 273 -8.81 25.14 0.61
CA ALA A 273 -9.13 25.05 -0.82
C ALA A 273 -7.92 24.55 -1.64
N PRO A 274 -8.14 23.86 -2.76
CA PRO A 274 -7.07 23.51 -3.68
C PRO A 274 -6.24 24.72 -4.08
N GLN A 275 -4.91 24.57 -4.12
CA GLN A 275 -4.02 25.62 -4.59
C GLN A 275 -4.12 25.80 -6.11
N ALA A 276 -4.39 24.71 -6.82
CA ALA A 276 -4.65 24.75 -8.25
C ALA A 276 -5.58 23.60 -8.66
N VAL A 277 -6.34 23.84 -9.73
CA VAL A 277 -7.20 22.85 -10.38
C VAL A 277 -7.00 22.98 -11.88
N VAL A 278 -6.69 21.87 -12.55
CA VAL A 278 -6.59 21.79 -14.01
C VAL A 278 -7.77 21.00 -14.53
N HIS A 279 -8.67 21.67 -15.25
CA HIS A 279 -9.89 21.06 -15.78
C HIS A 279 -9.60 20.24 -17.05
N LEU A 280 -9.93 18.96 -17.04
CA LEU A 280 -9.88 18.09 -18.21
C LEU A 280 -11.28 17.97 -18.81
N PRO A 281 -11.46 18.23 -20.12
CA PRO A 281 -12.79 18.32 -20.75
C PRO A 281 -13.44 16.95 -21.01
N HIS A 282 -12.96 15.89 -20.37
CA HIS A 282 -13.49 14.52 -20.48
C HIS A 282 -13.13 13.72 -19.23
N ARG A 283 -13.88 12.66 -18.96
CA ARG A 283 -13.60 11.72 -17.89
C ARG A 283 -12.33 10.92 -18.18
N ILE A 284 -11.38 10.99 -17.25
CA ILE A 284 -10.34 9.98 -17.09
C ILE A 284 -10.95 8.86 -16.22
N PRO A 285 -11.04 7.61 -16.71
CA PRO A 285 -11.55 6.50 -15.91
C PRO A 285 -10.75 6.33 -14.61
N PRO A 286 -11.36 5.77 -13.53
CA PRO A 286 -10.64 5.45 -12.31
C PRO A 286 -9.38 4.66 -12.62
N GLY A 287 -8.24 5.21 -12.24
CA GLY A 287 -6.94 4.56 -12.33
C GLY A 287 -6.65 3.72 -11.09
N PHE A 288 -5.45 3.15 -11.05
CA PHE A 288 -4.89 2.52 -9.86
C PHE A 288 -3.79 3.43 -9.30
N HIS A 289 -2.52 3.15 -9.62
CA HIS A 289 -1.38 3.86 -9.05
C HIS A 289 -0.79 4.91 -9.98
N GLY A 290 -0.19 5.93 -9.37
CA GLY A 290 0.60 6.97 -10.00
C GLY A 290 1.90 7.23 -9.23
N ASN A 291 2.90 7.80 -9.91
CA ASN A 291 4.14 8.24 -9.27
C ASN A 291 4.53 9.61 -9.82
N TRP A 292 5.13 10.43 -8.96
CA TRP A 292 5.78 11.67 -9.38
C TRP A 292 7.23 11.38 -9.77
N LEU A 293 7.62 11.80 -10.98
CA LEU A 293 9.00 11.73 -11.44
C LEU A 293 9.57 13.16 -11.43
N PRO A 294 10.46 13.53 -10.49
CA PRO A 294 11.07 14.85 -10.51
C PRO A 294 11.91 15.02 -11.79
N GLN A 295 11.99 16.26 -12.29
CA GLN A 295 12.84 16.57 -13.43
C GLN A 295 14.31 16.33 -13.04
N ILE A 296 14.99 15.49 -13.84
CA ILE A 296 16.41 15.15 -13.71
C ILE A 296 17.28 16.33 -14.15
#